data_AF-A0A7Y6A713-F1
#
_entry.id   AF-A0A7Y6A713-F1
#
_cell.length_a   1.000
_cell.length_b   1.000
_cell.length_c   1.000
_cell.angle_alpha   90.00
_cell.angle_beta   90.00
_cell.angle_gamma   90.00
#
_symmetry.space_group_name_H-M   'P 1'
#
loop_
_entity.id
_entity.type
_entity.pdbx_description
1 polymer ?
#
loop_
_entity_poly.entity_id
_entity_poly.type
_entity_poly.pdbx_seq_one_letter_code
_entity_poly.pdbx_strand_id
1 'polypeptide(L)'
;MAAEPVSTAPTGGPRVRPCNGCGTPAGALHVGDCGFAQCPRTGRLRSQCGCPNAHGRAGTWDGLLPGEADAIRLGWFAKFTAGVGWTTTDPPPPGTPYSVHCTPDLNRLFVHARWNRKAQRWEPLAPDQ
;
A
#
# COMPACT_ATOMS: atom_id res chain seq x y z
N MET A 1 2.22 -33.10 -22.32
CA MET A 1 3.18 -32.42 -21.44
C MET A 1 2.71 -30.99 -21.31
N ALA A 2 2.13 -30.62 -20.17
CA ALA A 2 1.61 -29.27 -19.96
C ALA A 2 2.77 -28.34 -19.62
N ALA A 3 2.90 -27.23 -20.33
CA ALA A 3 3.83 -26.16 -19.99
C ALA A 3 3.30 -25.44 -18.74
N GLU A 4 4.11 -25.38 -17.68
CA GLU A 4 3.81 -24.57 -16.51
C GLU A 4 3.83 -23.08 -16.89
N PRO A 5 2.92 -22.24 -16.35
CA PRO A 5 2.99 -20.81 -16.59
C PRO A 5 4.22 -20.24 -15.86
N VAL A 6 5.19 -19.77 -16.64
CA VAL A 6 6.32 -18.99 -16.12
C VAL A 6 5.76 -17.75 -15.43
N SER A 7 5.97 -17.67 -14.12
CA SER A 7 5.58 -16.49 -13.34
C SER A 7 6.57 -15.37 -13.65
N THR A 8 6.16 -14.43 -14.49
CA THR A 8 6.88 -13.19 -14.81
C THR A 8 6.77 -12.16 -13.68
N ALA A 9 7.09 -12.55 -12.44
CA ALA A 9 7.22 -11.59 -11.36
C ALA A 9 8.58 -10.89 -11.48
N PRO A 10 8.64 -9.55 -11.61
CA PRO A 10 9.91 -8.83 -11.71
C PRO A 10 10.72 -8.95 -10.43
N THR A 11 11.99 -9.37 -10.55
CA THR A 11 12.95 -9.69 -9.46
C THR A 11 13.52 -8.47 -8.72
N GLY A 12 12.70 -7.44 -8.55
CA GLY A 12 12.85 -6.55 -7.40
C GLY A 12 11.69 -5.58 -7.37
N GLY A 13 10.75 -5.97 -6.53
CA GLY A 13 9.58 -5.20 -6.20
C GLY A 13 9.64 -4.77 -4.74
N PRO A 14 8.55 -4.17 -4.23
CA PRO A 14 8.39 -3.87 -2.82
C PRO A 14 8.83 -5.03 -1.92
N ARG A 15 9.33 -4.72 -0.71
CA ARG A 15 9.56 -5.75 0.31
C ARG A 15 8.24 -6.34 0.79
N VAL A 16 7.75 -7.34 0.06
CA VAL A 16 6.63 -8.19 0.45
C VAL A 16 7.03 -8.88 1.75
N ARG A 17 6.36 -8.51 2.84
CA ARG A 17 6.66 -9.04 4.18
C ARG A 17 5.41 -9.61 4.85
N PRO A 18 5.56 -10.51 5.83
CA PRO A 18 4.44 -10.87 6.70
C PRO A 18 3.83 -9.63 7.35
N CYS A 19 2.53 -9.67 7.63
CA CYS A 19 1.85 -8.56 8.30
C CYS A 19 2.50 -8.28 9.66
N ASN A 20 2.91 -7.04 9.91
CA ASN A 20 3.53 -6.64 11.19
C ASN A 20 2.61 -6.82 12.41
N GLY A 21 1.29 -6.87 12.20
CA GLY A 21 0.32 -7.04 13.27
C GLY A 21 0.02 -8.51 13.57
N CYS A 22 -0.45 -9.27 12.58
CA CYS A 22 -0.93 -10.65 12.78
C CYS A 22 -0.01 -11.73 12.19
N GLY A 23 1.11 -11.38 11.57
CA GLY A 23 2.06 -12.34 11.00
C GLY A 23 1.60 -13.06 9.72
N THR A 24 0.40 -12.79 9.22
CA THR A 24 -0.13 -13.38 7.98
C THR A 24 0.83 -13.16 6.80
N PRO A 25 1.18 -14.20 6.03
CA PRO A 25 2.02 -14.06 4.83
C PRO A 25 1.27 -13.36 3.69
N ALA A 26 2.00 -12.78 2.74
CA ALA A 26 1.38 -12.20 1.56
C ALA A 26 0.62 -13.27 0.75
N GLY A 27 -0.53 -12.89 0.20
CA GLY A 27 -1.47 -13.79 -0.46
C GLY A 27 -2.47 -14.47 0.47
N ALA A 28 -2.33 -14.35 1.79
CA ALA A 28 -3.26 -14.91 2.77
C ALA A 28 -4.16 -13.84 3.42
N LEU A 29 -5.28 -14.27 3.99
CA LEU A 29 -6.19 -13.41 4.73
C LEU A 29 -5.64 -13.07 6.11
N HIS A 30 -5.87 -11.84 6.57
CA HIS A 30 -5.57 -11.46 7.94
C HIS A 30 -6.33 -12.33 8.96
N VAL A 31 -5.68 -12.60 10.08
CA VAL A 31 -6.31 -13.24 11.24
C VAL A 31 -7.10 -12.19 12.04
N GLY A 32 -8.33 -12.54 12.41
CA GLY A 32 -9.15 -11.74 13.32
C GLY A 32 -9.42 -10.31 12.86
N ASP A 33 -9.30 -9.36 13.79
CA ASP A 33 -9.56 -7.95 13.61
C ASP A 33 -8.30 -7.10 13.37
N CYS A 34 -7.18 -7.74 12.98
CA CYS A 34 -5.85 -7.15 12.83
C CYS A 34 -5.85 -5.64 12.47
N GLY A 35 -5.30 -4.82 13.36
CA GLY A 35 -5.25 -3.36 13.20
C GLY A 35 -4.43 -2.87 11.99
N PHE A 36 -3.59 -3.73 11.41
CA PHE A 36 -2.80 -3.46 10.20
C PHE A 36 -3.53 -3.83 8.91
N ALA A 37 -4.65 -4.56 8.99
CA ALA A 37 -5.45 -4.84 7.81
C ALA A 37 -6.02 -3.54 7.22
N GLN A 38 -6.15 -3.47 5.90
CA GLN A 38 -6.83 -2.35 5.25
C GLN A 38 -8.32 -2.39 5.60
N CYS A 39 -8.85 -1.26 6.05
CA CYS A 39 -10.27 -1.09 6.29
C CYS A 39 -10.99 -0.98 4.95
N PRO A 40 -11.88 -1.92 4.57
CA PRO A 40 -12.57 -1.86 3.29
C PRO A 40 -13.49 -0.64 3.19
N ARG A 41 -13.84 -0.04 4.33
CA ARG A 41 -14.68 1.15 4.38
C ARG A 41 -13.94 2.43 4.00
N THR A 42 -12.70 2.60 4.46
CA THR A 42 -11.99 3.88 4.42
C THR A 42 -10.65 3.81 3.68
N GLY A 43 -10.16 2.63 3.35
CA GLY A 43 -8.86 2.41 2.71
C GLY A 43 -7.66 2.58 3.64
N ARG A 44 -7.88 3.09 4.86
CA ARG A 44 -6.84 3.26 5.90
C ARG A 44 -6.62 1.95 6.66
N LEU A 45 -5.50 1.84 7.36
CA LEU A 45 -5.28 0.78 8.34
C LEU A 45 -6.38 0.83 9.42
N ARG A 46 -6.90 -0.32 9.84
CA ARG A 46 -8.04 -0.40 10.78
C ARG A 46 -7.79 0.34 12.09
N SER A 47 -6.58 0.21 12.63
CA SER A 47 -6.13 0.92 13.84
C SER A 47 -6.16 2.44 13.72
N GLN A 48 -6.22 2.99 12.51
CA GLN A 48 -6.24 4.43 12.24
C GLN A 48 -7.43 4.86 11.35
N CYS A 49 -8.43 3.99 11.13
CA CYS A 49 -9.54 4.34 10.24
C CYS A 49 -10.50 5.37 10.84
N GLY A 50 -10.57 5.49 12.18
CA GLY A 50 -11.53 6.33 12.90
C GLY A 50 -13.00 5.96 12.67
N CYS A 51 -13.27 4.78 12.10
CA CYS A 51 -14.59 4.38 11.67
C CYS A 51 -15.38 3.72 12.83
N PRO A 52 -16.60 4.20 13.15
CA PRO A 52 -17.28 3.88 14.43
C PRO A 52 -17.94 2.48 14.48
N ASN A 53 -18.03 1.79 13.34
CA ASN A 53 -18.66 0.47 13.27
C ASN A 53 -17.61 -0.58 12.88
N ALA A 54 -17.97 -1.85 13.03
CA ALA A 54 -17.19 -2.98 12.53
C ALA A 54 -16.64 -2.70 11.11
N HIS A 55 -15.34 -2.95 10.94
CA HIS A 55 -14.60 -2.59 9.73
C HIS A 55 -15.08 -3.36 8.48
N GLY A 56 -15.80 -4.47 8.65
CA GLY A 56 -16.08 -5.45 7.60
C GLY A 56 -14.99 -6.53 7.54
N ARG A 57 -15.08 -7.44 6.57
CA ARG A 57 -14.08 -8.51 6.38
C ARG A 57 -12.78 -7.92 5.84
N ALA A 58 -11.64 -8.38 6.38
CA ALA A 58 -10.34 -7.96 5.89
C ALA A 58 -10.09 -8.54 4.49
N GLY A 59 -9.41 -7.77 3.65
CA GLY A 59 -8.89 -8.27 2.39
C GLY A 59 -7.71 -9.23 2.60
N THR A 60 -7.23 -9.77 1.48
CA THR A 60 -5.96 -10.50 1.42
C THR A 60 -4.81 -9.52 1.69
N TRP A 61 -3.85 -9.96 2.50
CA TRP A 61 -2.62 -9.21 2.72
C TRP A 61 -1.73 -9.32 1.47
N ASP A 62 -1.39 -8.21 0.85
CA ASP A 62 -0.56 -8.13 -0.35
C ASP A 62 0.95 -8.05 -0.04
N GLY A 63 1.31 -8.02 1.25
CA GLY A 63 2.69 -7.83 1.69
C GLY A 63 3.09 -6.38 1.94
N LEU A 64 2.15 -5.44 1.76
CA LEU A 64 2.38 -4.00 1.78
C LEU A 64 1.50 -3.31 2.81
N LEU A 65 2.02 -2.26 3.45
CA LEU A 65 1.20 -1.45 4.34
C LEU A 65 0.00 -0.86 3.57
N PRO A 66 -1.18 -0.73 4.19
CA PRO A 66 -2.34 -0.15 3.53
C PRO A 66 -2.03 1.21 2.88
N GLY A 67 -2.19 1.27 1.56
CA GLY A 67 -1.88 2.44 0.73
C GLY A 67 -0.57 2.35 -0.05
N GLU A 68 0.41 1.55 0.37
CA GLU A 68 1.69 1.42 -0.35
C GLU A 68 1.49 0.91 -1.77
N ALA A 69 0.68 -0.13 -1.96
CA ALA A 69 0.36 -0.68 -3.29
C ALA A 69 -0.18 0.38 -4.25
N ASP A 70 -1.05 1.28 -3.76
CA ASP A 70 -1.63 2.34 -4.57
C ASP A 70 -0.66 3.50 -4.80
N ALA A 71 0.11 3.92 -3.79
CA ALA A 71 1.15 4.92 -3.98
C ALA A 71 2.19 4.45 -5.02
N ILE A 72 2.59 3.17 -4.98
CA ILE A 72 3.47 2.56 -5.99
C ILE A 72 2.82 2.60 -7.37
N ARG A 73 1.56 2.14 -7.49
CA ARG A 73 0.81 2.12 -8.75
C ARG A 73 0.67 3.51 -9.36
N LEU A 74 0.54 4.54 -8.53
CA LEU A 74 0.41 5.94 -8.96
C LEU A 74 1.77 6.61 -9.20
N GLY A 75 2.89 5.93 -8.95
CA GLY A 75 4.22 6.51 -9.06
C GLY A 75 4.50 7.59 -8.00
N TRP A 76 3.81 7.56 -6.87
CA TRP A 76 3.95 8.55 -5.80
C TRP A 76 4.99 8.09 -4.79
N PHE A 77 6.17 8.70 -4.86
CA PHE A 77 7.30 8.42 -3.97
C PHE A 77 7.78 9.68 -3.29
N ALA A 78 8.36 9.49 -2.10
CA ALA A 78 9.00 10.53 -1.32
C ALA A 78 10.41 10.12 -0.91
N LYS A 79 11.25 11.13 -0.70
CA LYS A 79 12.57 11.00 -0.11
C LYS A 79 12.67 11.92 1.10
N PHE A 80 13.37 11.48 2.12
CA PHE A 80 13.76 12.30 3.24
C PHE A 80 15.04 13.05 2.90
N THR A 81 14.99 14.36 3.00
CA THR A 81 16.14 15.26 2.84
C THR A 81 16.43 15.90 4.20
N ALA A 82 17.62 15.67 4.75
CA ALA A 82 18.01 16.23 6.03
C ALA A 82 17.88 17.76 6.02
N GLY A 83 17.27 18.34 7.06
CA GLY A 83 17.01 19.78 7.16
C GLY A 83 15.78 20.30 6.40
N VAL A 84 15.17 19.49 5.52
CA VAL A 84 13.96 19.87 4.76
C VAL A 84 12.75 19.01 5.16
N GLY A 85 12.98 17.72 5.40
CA GLY A 85 11.92 16.74 5.65
C GLY A 85 11.61 15.90 4.42
N TRP A 86 10.36 15.42 4.33
CA TRP A 86 9.91 14.57 3.24
C TRP A 86 9.53 15.42 2.02
N THR A 87 10.12 15.10 0.87
CA THR A 87 9.84 15.75 -0.40
C THR A 87 9.51 14.70 -1.45
N THR A 88 8.65 15.04 -2.42
CA THR A 88 8.33 14.16 -3.54
C THR A 88 9.59 13.81 -4.35
N THR A 89 9.65 12.60 -4.89
CA THR A 89 10.71 12.13 -5.76
C THR A 89 10.15 11.21 -6.84
N ASP A 90 10.94 11.00 -7.89
CA ASP A 90 10.59 10.03 -8.93
C ASP A 90 10.60 8.60 -8.37
N PRO A 91 9.81 7.68 -8.98
CA PRO A 91 9.88 6.26 -8.68
C PRO A 91 11.31 5.72 -8.81
N PRO A 92 11.71 4.78 -7.95
CA PRO A 92 13.02 4.18 -8.08
C PRO A 92 13.03 3.23 -9.28
N PRO A 93 14.22 2.88 -9.82
CA PRO A 93 14.32 1.82 -10.81
C PRO A 93 13.65 0.53 -10.30
N PRO A 94 12.97 -0.24 -11.17
CA PRO A 94 12.52 -1.59 -10.84
C PRO A 94 13.71 -2.39 -10.32
N GLY A 95 13.54 -3.13 -9.23
CA GLY A 95 14.65 -3.78 -8.55
C GLY A 95 14.93 -3.22 -7.17
N THR A 96 14.71 -1.91 -7.01
CA THR A 96 15.34 -1.14 -5.93
C THR A 96 14.58 -1.28 -4.61
N PRO A 97 15.24 -1.73 -3.52
CA PRO A 97 14.62 -1.75 -2.20
C PRO A 97 14.27 -0.34 -1.72
N TYR A 98 13.13 -0.20 -1.04
CA TYR A 98 12.76 1.07 -0.42
C TYR A 98 13.75 1.48 0.68
N SER A 99 14.00 2.78 0.75
CA SER A 99 14.87 3.41 1.74
C SER A 99 14.34 4.79 2.10
N VAL A 100 14.98 5.46 3.07
CA VAL A 100 14.68 6.87 3.37
C VAL A 100 14.88 7.79 2.16
N HIS A 101 15.63 7.37 1.13
CA HIS A 101 15.85 8.15 -0.08
C HIS A 101 14.83 7.86 -1.19
N CYS A 102 13.99 6.83 -1.04
CA CYS A 102 12.89 6.54 -1.96
C CYS A 102 11.93 5.52 -1.33
N THR A 103 10.74 5.99 -0.94
CA THR A 103 9.68 5.17 -0.34
C THR A 103 8.31 5.62 -0.85
N PRO A 104 7.28 4.76 -0.88
CA PRO A 104 5.93 5.17 -1.27
C PRO A 104 5.42 6.36 -0.43
N ASP A 105 4.87 7.37 -1.08
CA ASP A 105 4.41 8.61 -0.44
C ASP A 105 2.96 8.48 0.06
N LEU A 106 2.80 7.88 1.25
CA LEU A 106 1.49 7.73 1.88
C LEU A 106 0.87 9.06 2.32
N ASN A 107 1.69 10.07 2.62
CA ASN A 107 1.18 11.40 2.96
C ASN A 107 0.47 12.01 1.76
N ARG A 108 1.12 12.01 0.59
CA ARG A 108 0.49 12.44 -0.65
C ARG A 108 -0.71 11.59 -1.01
N LEU A 109 -0.65 10.26 -0.82
CA LEU A 109 -1.78 9.37 -1.06
C LEU A 109 -3.01 9.79 -0.25
N PHE A 110 -2.87 9.97 1.06
CA PHE A 110 -4.01 10.26 1.93
C PHE A 110 -4.55 11.68 1.83
N VAL A 111 -3.80 12.60 1.20
CA VAL A 111 -4.21 13.99 0.95
C VAL A 111 -4.80 14.16 -0.45
N HIS A 112 -4.19 13.53 -1.46
CA HIS A 112 -4.49 13.78 -2.88
C HIS A 112 -5.18 12.62 -3.59
N ALA A 113 -5.55 11.55 -2.89
CA ALA A 113 -6.36 10.47 -3.43
C ALA A 113 -7.63 10.26 -2.60
N ARG A 114 -8.65 9.69 -3.25
CA ARG A 114 -9.90 9.23 -2.60
C ARG A 114 -9.97 7.71 -2.59
N TRP A 115 -10.46 7.15 -1.51
CA TRP A 115 -10.73 5.72 -1.44
C TRP A 115 -11.92 5.34 -2.33
N ASN A 116 -11.68 4.50 -3.35
CA ASN A 116 -12.73 3.87 -4.13
C ASN A 116 -13.16 2.58 -3.45
N ARG A 117 -14.24 2.67 -2.66
CA ARG A 117 -14.81 1.56 -1.90
C ARG A 117 -15.24 0.37 -2.76
N LYS A 118 -15.69 0.60 -3.99
CA LYS A 118 -16.12 -0.51 -4.88
C LYS A 118 -14.91 -1.27 -5.42
N ALA A 119 -13.87 -0.54 -5.82
CA ALA A 119 -12.65 -1.11 -6.37
C ALA A 119 -11.62 -1.53 -5.30
N GLN A 120 -11.85 -1.16 -4.04
CA GLN A 120 -10.94 -1.39 -2.92
C GLN A 120 -9.51 -0.87 -3.21
N ARG A 121 -9.41 0.36 -3.72
CA ARG A 121 -8.14 1.04 -4.01
C ARG A 121 -8.26 2.57 -3.94
N TRP A 122 -7.14 3.25 -3.73
CA TRP A 122 -7.06 4.71 -3.77
C TRP A 122 -6.98 5.22 -5.21
N GLU A 123 -7.81 6.19 -5.58
CA GLU A 123 -7.76 6.84 -6.89
C GLU A 123 -7.37 8.30 -6.73
N PRO A 124 -6.49 8.84 -7.59
CA PRO A 124 -6.11 10.25 -7.51
C PRO A 124 -7.38 11.11 -7.58
N LEU A 125 -7.42 12.18 -6.77
CA LEU A 125 -8.39 13.23 -6.97
C LEU A 125 -8.13 13.80 -8.38
N ALA A 126 -9.19 13.99 -9.16
CA ALA A 126 -9.05 14.73 -10.40
C ALA A 126 -8.49 16.12 -10.07
N PRO A 127 -7.55 16.66 -10.87
CA PRO A 127 -7.22 18.08 -10.74
C PRO A 127 -8.53 18.85 -10.96
N ASP A 128 -8.92 19.59 -9.92
CA ASP A 128 -10.14 20.40 -9.76
C ASP A 128 -11.11 20.41 -10.96
N GLN A 129 -12.29 19.80 -10.75
CA GLN A 129 -13.53 20.20 -11.41
C GLN A 129 -14.15 21.33 -10.58
#